data_AF-A0A6M0C1P4-F1
#
_entry.id   AF-A0A6M0C1P4-F1
#
_cell.length_a   1.000
_cell.length_b   1.000
_cell.length_c   1.000
_cell.angle_alpha   90.00
_cell.angle_beta   90.00
_cell.angle_gamma   90.00
#
_symmetry.space_group_name_H-M   'P 1'
#
loop_
_entity.id
_entity.type
_entity.pdbx_description
1 polymer ?
#
loop_
_entity_poly.entity_id
_entity_poly.type
_entity_poly.pdbx_seq_one_letter_code
_entity_poly.pdbx_strand_id
1 'polypeptide(L)'
;MDKSIKVDSVVGGVLSTGEVGRDIVVNNLAAEEKTTLKEAAAEIKELLDRLSSTYPTTTVEEKANVAAKAIEEIKKKPDSKAKVFKALKAGGKAALIKLTDHPVIDILVSMLESLLKDGK
;
A
#
# COMPACT_ATOMS: atom_id res chain seq x y z
N MET A 1 44.18 10.82 -45.19
CA MET A 1 43.94 10.91 -43.74
C MET A 1 42.44 10.91 -43.53
N ASP A 2 41.93 9.77 -43.09
CA ASP A 2 40.51 9.50 -42.83
C ASP A 2 39.98 10.45 -41.75
N LYS A 3 38.87 11.14 -42.01
CA LYS A 3 38.16 11.93 -41.00
C LYS A 3 36.85 11.22 -40.73
N SER A 4 36.92 10.27 -39.80
CA SER A 4 35.78 9.48 -39.35
C SER A 4 34.67 10.40 -38.82
N ILE A 5 33.50 10.29 -39.44
CA ILE A 5 32.25 10.91 -39.01
C ILE A 5 31.84 10.25 -37.69
N LYS A 6 31.72 11.06 -36.62
CA LYS A 6 31.11 10.63 -35.37
C LYS A 6 29.59 10.71 -35.52
N VAL A 7 28.97 9.58 -35.84
CA VAL A 7 27.53 9.37 -35.61
C VAL A 7 27.36 8.88 -34.18
N ASP A 8 27.12 9.80 -33.25
CA ASP A 8 26.62 9.43 -31.92
C ASP A 8 25.16 9.90 -31.81
N SER A 9 24.28 8.94 -32.05
CA SER A 9 22.99 8.75 -31.39
C SER A 9 22.08 9.98 -31.23
N VAL A 10 21.16 10.11 -32.19
CA VAL A 10 19.87 10.76 -31.99
C VAL A 10 19.02 9.96 -31.00
N VAL A 11 18.78 10.48 -29.80
CA VAL A 11 17.60 10.12 -28.98
C VAL A 11 17.02 11.41 -28.44
N GLY A 12 15.76 11.65 -28.82
CA GLY A 12 15.07 12.92 -28.67
C GLY A 12 14.86 13.38 -27.23
N GLY A 13 15.12 14.66 -27.02
CA GLY A 13 14.49 15.45 -25.96
C GLY A 13 13.46 16.37 -26.61
N VAL A 14 12.18 16.06 -26.44
CA VAL A 14 11.05 16.80 -26.99
C VAL A 14 11.04 18.26 -26.47
N LEU A 15 10.74 19.21 -27.35
CA LEU A 15 10.31 20.56 -26.98
C LEU A 15 8.91 20.48 -26.34
N SER A 16 8.65 21.19 -25.24
CA SER A 16 7.36 21.87 -25.09
C SER A 16 7.40 23.00 -24.06
N THR A 17 7.25 24.21 -24.60
CA THR A 17 6.71 25.39 -23.93
C THR A 17 5.21 25.20 -23.68
N GLY A 18 4.69 25.70 -22.56
CA GLY A 18 3.27 26.07 -22.42
C GLY A 18 2.30 25.01 -21.90
N GLU A 19 1.85 25.24 -20.66
CA GLU A 19 0.55 24.88 -20.08
C GLU A 19 0.14 23.39 -20.02
N VAL A 20 -0.87 23.09 -19.20
CA VAL A 20 -1.56 21.79 -19.05
C VAL A 20 -1.04 20.83 -17.95
N GLY A 21 -1.71 20.89 -16.80
CA GLY A 21 -2.40 19.75 -16.19
C GLY A 21 -1.67 18.43 -15.96
N ARG A 22 -1.43 18.11 -14.68
CA ARG A 22 -1.53 16.76 -14.10
C ARG A 22 -0.95 15.59 -14.93
N ASP A 23 0.32 15.56 -15.32
CA ASP A 23 0.90 14.32 -15.87
C ASP A 23 2.43 14.26 -15.84
N ILE A 24 3.06 14.28 -14.65
CA ILE A 24 4.45 13.81 -14.49
C ILE A 24 4.62 13.09 -13.13
N VAL A 25 3.71 12.17 -12.78
CA VAL A 25 3.95 11.25 -11.64
C VAL A 25 3.28 9.88 -11.87
N VAL A 26 2.93 9.50 -13.10
CA VAL A 26 2.09 8.29 -13.28
C VAL A 26 2.91 7.00 -13.37
N ASN A 27 4.18 7.04 -13.79
CA ASN A 27 4.96 5.81 -14.01
C ASN A 27 5.78 5.31 -12.79
N ASN A 28 6.20 6.21 -11.88
CA ASN A 28 6.92 5.81 -10.66
C ASN A 28 5.98 5.56 -9.47
N LEU A 29 4.88 6.31 -9.39
CA LEU A 29 3.89 6.17 -8.33
C LEU A 29 3.28 4.75 -8.33
N ALA A 30 2.97 4.19 -9.49
CA ALA A 30 2.42 2.84 -9.58
C ALA A 30 3.37 1.74 -9.07
N ALA A 31 4.69 1.93 -9.19
CA ALA A 31 5.68 0.98 -8.67
C ALA A 31 5.87 1.14 -7.14
N GLU A 32 5.94 2.38 -6.66
CA GLU A 32 6.03 2.71 -5.24
C GLU A 32 4.77 2.30 -4.47
N GLU A 33 3.59 2.46 -5.06
CA GLU A 33 2.30 2.05 -4.49
C GLU A 33 2.16 0.53 -4.40
N LYS A 34 2.57 -0.21 -5.45
CA LYS A 34 2.59 -1.68 -5.42
C LYS A 34 3.57 -2.22 -4.38
N THR A 35 4.69 -1.55 -4.20
CA THR A 35 5.68 -1.91 -3.17
C THR A 35 5.12 -1.62 -1.78
N THR A 36 4.55 -0.43 -1.57
CA THR A 36 3.88 -0.02 -0.32
C THR A 36 2.73 -0.98 0.04
N LEU A 37 1.95 -1.44 -0.94
CA LEU A 37 0.89 -2.42 -0.74
C LEU A 37 1.44 -3.76 -0.22
N LYS A 38 2.51 -4.28 -0.84
CA LYS A 38 3.15 -5.52 -0.42
C LYS A 38 3.75 -5.41 0.97
N GLU A 39 4.45 -4.32 1.25
CA GLU A 39 5.01 -4.05 2.58
C GLU A 39 3.92 -3.96 3.64
N ALA A 40 2.87 -3.17 3.39
CA ALA A 40 1.77 -2.99 4.34
C ALA A 40 1.03 -4.30 4.60
N ALA A 41 0.75 -5.08 3.55
CA ALA A 41 0.08 -6.37 3.70
C ALA A 41 0.94 -7.39 4.46
N ALA A 42 2.26 -7.39 4.25
CA ALA A 42 3.20 -8.23 4.99
C ALA A 42 3.27 -7.81 6.47
N GLU A 43 3.34 -6.52 6.75
CA GLU A 43 3.37 -6.00 8.12
C GLU A 43 2.06 -6.28 8.88
N ILE A 44 0.91 -6.11 8.21
CA ILE A 44 -0.39 -6.51 8.76
C ILE A 44 -0.44 -8.03 8.99
N LYS A 45 0.07 -8.83 8.05
CA LYS A 45 0.08 -10.29 8.18
C LYS A 45 0.88 -10.72 9.41
N GLU A 46 2.10 -10.21 9.56
CA GLU A 46 2.95 -10.52 10.71
C GLU A 46 2.29 -10.08 12.03
N LEU A 47 1.66 -8.91 12.04
CA LEU A 47 0.93 -8.41 13.19
C LEU A 47 -0.26 -9.31 13.56
N LEU A 48 -1.05 -9.72 12.57
CA LEU A 48 -2.20 -10.60 12.76
C LEU A 48 -1.78 -12.00 13.19
N ASP A 49 -0.66 -12.53 12.67
CA ASP A 49 -0.11 -13.84 13.05
C ASP A 49 0.35 -13.81 14.51
N ARG A 50 1.12 -12.78 14.91
CA ARG A 50 1.55 -12.56 16.30
C ARG A 50 0.36 -12.46 17.25
N LEU A 51 -0.70 -11.76 16.86
CA LEU A 51 -1.91 -11.65 17.67
C LEU A 51 -2.71 -12.96 17.67
N SER A 52 -2.82 -13.67 16.54
CA SER A 52 -3.52 -14.96 16.46
C SER A 52 -2.82 -16.08 17.22
N SER A 53 -1.53 -15.93 17.53
CA SER A 53 -0.77 -16.84 18.40
C SER A 53 -1.19 -16.71 19.88
N THR A 54 -1.67 -15.52 20.28
CA THR A 54 -2.03 -15.21 21.68
C THR A 54 -3.54 -15.08 21.90
N TYR A 55 -4.29 -14.79 20.85
CA TYR A 55 -5.73 -14.63 20.88
C TYR A 55 -6.39 -15.62 19.91
N PRO A 56 -7.43 -16.34 20.34
CA PRO A 56 -8.19 -17.21 19.45
C PRO A 56 -8.81 -16.39 18.31
N THR A 57 -9.01 -17.03 17.16
CA THR A 57 -9.60 -16.44 15.95
C THR A 57 -10.72 -17.32 15.39
N THR A 58 -11.38 -18.09 16.27
CA THR A 58 -12.40 -19.09 15.94
C THR A 58 -13.75 -18.45 15.66
N THR A 59 -14.20 -17.53 16.52
CA THR A 59 -15.50 -16.84 16.40
C THR A 59 -15.35 -15.46 15.76
N VAL A 60 -16.47 -14.88 15.33
CA VAL A 60 -16.47 -13.53 14.73
C VAL A 60 -16.03 -12.48 15.75
N GLU A 61 -16.48 -12.58 17.01
CA GLU A 61 -16.11 -11.68 18.09
C GLU A 61 -14.61 -11.75 18.40
N GLU A 62 -14.05 -12.96 18.44
CA GLU A 62 -12.63 -13.21 18.63
C GLU A 62 -11.78 -12.58 17.50
N LYS A 63 -12.17 -12.79 16.25
CA LYS A 63 -11.51 -12.16 15.09
C LYS A 63 -11.61 -10.63 15.16
N ALA A 64 -12.77 -10.08 15.56
CA ALA A 64 -12.95 -8.64 15.71
C ALA A 64 -12.05 -8.06 16.80
N ASN A 65 -11.85 -8.78 17.91
CA ASN A 65 -10.93 -8.37 18.97
C ASN A 65 -9.47 -8.36 18.48
N VAL A 66 -9.05 -9.37 17.70
CA VAL A 66 -7.71 -9.39 17.07
C VAL A 66 -7.55 -8.24 16.08
N ALA A 67 -8.55 -7.96 15.25
CA ALA A 67 -8.55 -6.84 14.33
C ALA A 67 -8.44 -5.48 15.05
N ALA A 68 -9.20 -5.29 16.13
CA ALA A 68 -9.14 -4.07 16.93
C ALA A 68 -7.73 -3.85 17.52
N LYS A 69 -7.12 -4.90 18.09
CA LYS A 69 -5.74 -4.86 18.59
C LYS A 69 -4.73 -4.55 17.50
N ALA A 70 -4.88 -5.15 16.33
CA ALA A 70 -4.02 -4.85 15.20
C ALA A 70 -4.12 -3.38 14.78
N ILE A 71 -5.31 -2.79 14.78
CA ILE A 71 -5.49 -1.35 14.53
C ILE A 71 -4.82 -0.50 15.61
N GLU A 72 -4.91 -0.89 16.88
CA GLU A 72 -4.20 -0.18 17.95
C GLU A 72 -2.68 -0.19 17.72
N GLU A 73 -2.10 -1.35 17.37
CA GLU A 73 -0.68 -1.48 17.08
C GLU A 73 -0.26 -0.68 15.83
N ILE A 74 -1.09 -0.67 14.78
CA ILE A 74 -0.90 0.17 13.60
C ILE A 74 -0.98 1.66 13.98
N LYS A 75 -1.92 2.05 14.84
CA LYS A 75 -2.08 3.46 15.28
C LYS A 75 -0.91 3.93 16.15
N LYS A 76 -0.29 3.04 16.94
CA LYS A 76 0.90 3.34 17.74
C LYS A 76 2.11 3.67 16.87
N LYS A 77 2.16 3.16 15.63
CA LYS A 77 3.26 3.37 14.69
C LYS A 77 2.82 4.28 13.53
N PRO A 78 3.21 5.56 13.51
CA PRO A 78 2.78 6.49 12.46
C PRO A 78 3.19 6.05 11.05
N ASP A 79 4.36 5.43 10.90
CA ASP A 79 4.81 4.84 9.63
C ASP A 79 3.90 3.71 9.15
N SER A 80 3.65 2.71 10.00
CA SER A 80 2.74 1.60 9.71
C SER A 80 1.34 2.10 9.37
N LYS A 81 0.83 3.05 10.15
CA LYS A 81 -0.44 3.73 9.87
C LYS A 81 -0.45 4.30 8.45
N ALA A 82 0.52 5.14 8.11
CA ALA A 82 0.60 5.77 6.80
C ALA A 82 0.71 4.73 5.67
N LYS A 83 1.53 3.69 5.83
CA LYS A 83 1.68 2.59 4.85
C LYS A 83 0.38 1.84 4.64
N VAL A 84 -0.30 1.44 5.73
CA VAL A 84 -1.57 0.70 5.67
C VAL A 84 -2.67 1.53 5.00
N PHE A 85 -2.83 2.80 5.37
CA PHE A 85 -3.82 3.65 4.73
C PHE A 85 -3.49 3.94 3.26
N LYS A 86 -2.21 4.15 2.92
CA LYS A 86 -1.76 4.30 1.52
C LYS A 86 -2.04 3.04 0.70
N ALA A 87 -1.67 1.87 1.24
CA ALA A 87 -1.92 0.57 0.64
C ALA A 87 -3.41 0.32 0.43
N LEU A 88 -4.25 0.66 1.42
CA LEU A 88 -5.70 0.56 1.30
C LEU A 88 -6.27 1.53 0.25
N LYS A 89 -5.72 2.75 0.13
CA LYS A 89 -6.13 3.72 -0.89
C LYS A 89 -5.71 3.32 -2.31
N ALA A 90 -4.50 2.80 -2.46
CA ALA A 90 -3.91 2.47 -3.75
C ALA A 90 -4.34 1.09 -4.28
N GLY A 91 -4.35 0.07 -3.40
CA GLY A 91 -4.75 -1.29 -3.76
C GLY A 91 -6.21 -1.64 -3.47
N GLY A 92 -6.88 -0.88 -2.62
CA GLY A 92 -8.24 -1.19 -2.18
C GLY A 92 -8.33 -2.41 -1.25
N LYS A 93 -9.52 -2.65 -0.71
CA LYS A 93 -9.81 -3.76 0.20
C LYS A 93 -9.44 -5.13 -0.36
N ALA A 94 -9.82 -5.39 -1.61
CA ALA A 94 -9.64 -6.71 -2.22
C ALA A 94 -8.17 -7.07 -2.40
N ALA A 95 -7.31 -6.10 -2.74
CA ALA A 95 -5.88 -6.36 -2.90
C ALA A 95 -5.21 -6.60 -1.54
N LEU A 96 -5.58 -5.83 -0.51
CA LEU A 96 -5.04 -6.02 0.84
C LEU A 96 -5.44 -7.38 1.41
N ILE A 97 -6.73 -7.74 1.30
CA ILE A 97 -7.26 -9.06 1.73
C ILE A 97 -6.50 -10.19 1.02
N LYS A 98 -6.35 -10.08 -0.31
CA LYS A 98 -5.70 -11.12 -1.12
C LYS A 98 -4.20 -11.27 -0.86
N LEU A 99 -3.51 -10.19 -0.51
CA LEU A 99 -2.08 -10.26 -0.20
C LEU A 99 -1.80 -10.77 1.22
N THR A 100 -2.61 -10.36 2.20
CA THR A 100 -2.42 -10.78 3.59
C THR A 100 -2.84 -12.23 3.80
N ASP A 101 -3.91 -12.68 3.12
CA ASP A 101 -4.41 -14.07 3.15
C ASP A 101 -4.61 -14.58 4.59
N HIS A 102 -5.43 -13.87 5.38
CA HIS A 102 -5.63 -14.17 6.80
C HIS A 102 -7.12 -14.08 7.18
N PRO A 103 -7.68 -14.99 8.00
CA PRO A 103 -9.13 -15.01 8.30
C PRO A 103 -9.65 -13.77 9.06
N VAL A 104 -8.75 -13.00 9.68
CA VAL A 104 -9.07 -11.74 10.39
C VAL A 104 -9.01 -10.51 9.47
N ILE A 105 -8.36 -10.62 8.30
CA ILE A 105 -8.08 -9.45 7.46
C ILE A 105 -9.34 -8.75 6.95
N ASP A 106 -10.40 -9.52 6.70
CA ASP A 106 -11.68 -8.99 6.19
C ASP A 106 -12.31 -7.98 7.18
N ILE A 107 -12.30 -8.35 8.48
CA ILE A 107 -12.79 -7.49 9.56
C ILE A 107 -11.86 -6.30 9.77
N LEU A 108 -10.54 -6.53 9.78
CA LEU A 108 -9.54 -5.47 9.92
C LEU A 108 -9.68 -4.43 8.82
N VAL A 109 -9.78 -4.84 7.57
CA VAL A 109 -9.92 -3.94 6.42
C VAL A 109 -11.22 -3.15 6.51
N SER A 110 -12.32 -3.78 6.90
CA SER A 110 -13.60 -3.09 7.12
C SER A 110 -13.49 -1.99 8.18
N MET A 111 -12.80 -2.28 9.29
CA MET A 111 -12.52 -1.30 10.34
C MET A 111 -11.57 -0.19 9.87
N LEU A 112 -10.51 -0.52 9.11
CA LEU A 112 -9.59 0.46 8.53
C LEU A 112 -10.28 1.38 7.51
N GLU A 113 -11.15 0.83 6.66
CA GLU A 113 -11.97 1.61 5.73
C GLU A 113 -12.89 2.57 6.49
N SER A 114 -13.52 2.10 7.57
CA SER A 114 -14.36 2.93 8.44
C SER A 114 -13.54 4.09 9.04
N LEU A 115 -12.35 3.80 9.57
CA LEU A 115 -11.44 4.81 10.12
C LEU A 115 -10.91 5.80 9.08
N LEU A 116 -10.74 5.37 7.83
CA LEU A 116 -10.36 6.25 6.73
C LEU A 116 -11.51 7.19 6.33
N LYS A 117 -12.75 6.70 6.43
CA LYS A 117 -13.96 7.44 6.04
C LYS A 117 -14.42 8.43 7.12
N ASP A 118 -14.28 8.09 8.39
CA ASP A 118 -14.61 8.95 9.55
C ASP A 118 -13.62 10.12 9.75
N GLY A 119 -12.47 10.10 9.06
CA GLY A 119 -11.49 11.20 9.10
C GLY A 119 -11.79 12.39 8.17
N LYS A 120 -13.04 12.57 7.72
CA LYS A 120 -13.44 13.64 6.79
C LYS A 120 -14.40 14.64 7.43
#